data_AF-A0AA47ETB4-F1
#
_entry.id   AF-A0AA47ETB4-F1
#
_cell.length_a   1.000
_cell.length_b   1.000
_cell.length_c   1.000
_cell.angle_alpha   90.00
_cell.angle_beta   90.00
_cell.angle_gamma   90.00
#
_symmetry.space_group_name_H-M   'P 1'
#
loop_
_entity.id
_entity.type
_entity.pdbx_description
1 polymer ?
#
loop_
_entity_poly.entity_id
_entity_poly.type
_entity_poly.pdbx_seq_one_letter_code
_entity_poly.pdbx_strand_id
1 'polypeptide(L)'
;MKFPLLYVVELLLWLPLIVSFYATSTFLSAKPIAALDLQGKSLPAGWEAAVPSHGKFLQGYLISNHPAAFGCSAVIMAGSAFLLYRINRAQAVQRAAADSSGNRSHLIANGFVFATLAMIGYVLLTRVLVGVSAV
;
A
#
# COMPACT_ATOMS: atom_id res chain seq x y z
N MET A 1 16.60 17.61 7.22
CA MET A 1 16.05 17.84 5.86
C MET A 1 15.28 19.14 5.87
N LYS A 2 15.34 19.94 4.80
CA LYS A 2 14.67 21.24 4.71
C LYS A 2 13.32 21.11 3.99
N PHE A 3 12.40 22.05 4.21
CA PHE A 3 11.27 22.28 3.31
C PHE A 3 11.80 22.56 1.89
N PRO A 4 11.16 22.05 0.80
CA PRO A 4 9.99 21.17 0.76
C PRO A 4 10.33 19.67 0.73
N LEU A 5 11.61 19.30 0.86
CA LEU A 5 12.12 17.96 0.59
C LEU A 5 11.47 16.87 1.46
N LEU A 6 11.06 17.20 2.70
CA LEU A 6 10.33 16.26 3.56
C LEU A 6 9.01 15.76 2.95
N TYR A 7 8.31 16.58 2.17
CA TYR A 7 7.05 16.21 1.53
C TYR A 7 7.25 15.33 0.30
N VAL A 8 8.35 15.56 -0.43
CA VAL A 8 8.74 14.70 -1.55
C VAL A 8 9.12 13.31 -1.04
N VAL A 9 9.92 13.24 0.04
CA VAL A 9 10.30 11.95 0.65
C VAL A 9 9.07 11.25 1.23
N GLU A 10 8.12 11.97 1.82
CA GLU A 10 6.85 11.39 2.26
C GLU A 10 6.14 10.67 1.10
N LEU A 11 5.94 11.34 -0.04
CA LEU A 11 5.32 10.74 -1.22
C LEU A 11 6.08 9.52 -1.75
N LEU A 12 7.41 9.59 -1.77
CA LEU A 12 8.25 8.48 -2.21
C LEU A 12 8.17 7.26 -1.30
N LEU A 13 7.90 7.43 0.00
CA LEU A 13 7.75 6.33 0.95
C LEU A 13 6.33 5.73 0.97
N TRP A 14 5.32 6.48 0.54
CA TRP A 14 3.96 5.96 0.45
C TRP A 14 3.83 4.85 -0.61
N LEU A 15 4.50 4.98 -1.75
CA LEU A 15 4.48 3.94 -2.81
C LEU A 15 4.99 2.57 -2.32
N PRO A 16 6.22 2.43 -1.78
CA PRO A 16 6.70 1.16 -1.26
C PRO A 16 5.86 0.68 -0.08
N LEU A 17 5.34 1.57 0.78
CA LEU A 17 4.43 1.18 1.87
C LEU A 17 3.16 0.53 1.33
N ILE A 18 2.50 1.14 0.34
CA ILE A 18 1.24 0.63 -0.22
C ILE A 18 1.46 -0.71 -0.94
N VAL A 19 2.51 -0.80 -1.76
CA VAL A 19 2.83 -2.04 -2.50
C VAL A 19 3.17 -3.17 -1.53
N SER A 20 4.00 -2.91 -0.52
CA SER A 20 4.39 -3.90 0.47
C SER A 20 3.24 -4.30 1.40
N PHE A 21 2.34 -3.36 1.73
CA PHE A 21 1.10 -3.64 2.43
C PHE A 21 0.22 -4.59 1.62
N TYR A 22 -0.04 -4.26 0.34
CA TYR A 22 -0.84 -5.11 -0.55
C TYR A 22 -0.25 -6.51 -0.70
N ALA A 23 1.06 -6.62 -0.90
CA ALA A 23 1.74 -7.92 -1.01
C ALA A 23 1.60 -8.73 0.29
N THR A 24 1.87 -8.11 1.44
CA THR A 24 1.77 -8.76 2.75
C THR A 24 0.34 -9.20 3.05
N SER A 25 -0.66 -8.35 2.77
CA SER A 25 -2.07 -8.71 2.96
C SER A 25 -2.52 -9.84 2.04
N THR A 26 -2.00 -9.88 0.81
CA THR A 26 -2.27 -10.95 -0.16
C THR A 26 -1.71 -12.28 0.36
N PHE A 27 -0.46 -12.31 0.84
CA PHE A 27 0.13 -13.49 1.47
C PHE A 27 -0.67 -14.00 2.67
N LEU A 28 -1.11 -13.08 3.55
CA LEU A 28 -1.87 -13.43 4.75
C LEU A 28 -3.30 -13.89 4.44
N SER A 29 -3.88 -13.41 3.34
CA SER A 29 -5.26 -13.73 2.93
C SER A 29 -5.35 -14.89 1.94
N ALA A 30 -4.21 -15.33 1.39
CA ALA A 30 -4.15 -16.40 0.41
C ALA A 30 -4.56 -17.73 1.04
N LYS A 31 -5.45 -18.45 0.34
CA LYS A 31 -5.87 -19.80 0.71
C LYS A 31 -5.36 -20.80 -0.31
N PRO A 32 -4.87 -21.97 0.12
CA PRO A 32 -4.51 -23.06 -0.80
C PRO A 32 -5.71 -23.42 -1.68
N ILE A 33 -5.47 -23.76 -2.95
CA ILE A 33 -6.56 -24.09 -3.88
C ILE A 33 -7.42 -25.25 -3.37
N ALA A 34 -6.79 -26.27 -2.78
CA ALA A 34 -7.49 -27.43 -2.22
C ALA A 34 -8.46 -27.07 -1.08
N ALA A 35 -8.28 -25.92 -0.44
CA ALA A 35 -9.14 -25.43 0.64
C ALA A 35 -10.21 -24.44 0.15
N LEU A 36 -10.27 -24.16 -1.15
CA LEU A 36 -11.28 -23.28 -1.74
C LEU A 36 -12.48 -24.11 -2.19
N ASP A 37 -13.66 -23.76 -1.67
CA ASP A 37 -14.92 -24.22 -2.24
C ASP A 37 -15.18 -23.46 -3.55
N LEU A 38 -14.71 -24.02 -4.65
CA LEU A 38 -14.73 -23.38 -5.95
C LEU A 38 -16.13 -23.39 -6.60
N GLN A 39 -17.11 -24.14 -6.06
CA GLN A 39 -18.51 -24.17 -6.53
C GLN A 39 -18.66 -24.25 -8.07
N GLY A 40 -17.81 -25.04 -8.73
CA GLY A 40 -17.81 -25.21 -10.19
C GLY A 40 -16.99 -24.18 -10.99
N LYS A 41 -16.31 -23.22 -10.34
CA LYS A 41 -15.35 -22.31 -10.98
C LYS A 41 -13.99 -23.00 -11.14
N SER A 42 -13.38 -22.89 -12.32
CA SER A 42 -11.99 -23.31 -12.52
C SER A 42 -11.04 -22.13 -12.31
N LEU A 43 -9.94 -22.38 -11.59
CA LEU A 43 -8.82 -21.43 -11.49
C LEU A 43 -7.79 -21.73 -12.58
N PRO A 44 -7.02 -20.73 -13.05
CA PRO A 44 -5.95 -20.97 -14.01
C PRO A 44 -4.95 -22.04 -13.52
N ALA A 45 -4.52 -22.90 -14.44
CA ALA A 45 -3.51 -23.92 -14.15
C ALA A 45 -2.19 -23.25 -13.72
N GLY A 46 -1.59 -23.75 -12.63
CA GLY A 46 -0.32 -23.23 -12.09
C GLY A 46 -0.47 -22.24 -10.93
N TRP A 47 -1.70 -21.87 -10.53
CA TRP A 47 -1.89 -21.18 -9.26
C TRP A 47 -1.66 -22.15 -8.10
N GLU A 48 -1.00 -21.70 -7.03
CA GLU A 48 -0.82 -22.48 -5.80
C GLU A 48 -1.84 -22.12 -4.72
N ALA A 49 -2.26 -20.85 -4.70
CA ALA A 49 -3.22 -20.30 -3.78
C ALA A 49 -4.02 -19.18 -4.47
N ALA A 50 -5.13 -18.79 -3.85
CA ALA A 50 -5.88 -17.63 -4.29
C ALA A 50 -6.39 -16.79 -3.12
N VAL A 51 -6.58 -15.50 -3.39
CA VAL A 51 -7.23 -14.56 -2.48
C VAL A 51 -8.67 -14.35 -2.96
N PRO A 52 -9.69 -14.75 -2.16
CA PRO A 52 -11.09 -14.43 -2.47
C PRO A 52 -11.30 -12.91 -2.42
N SER A 53 -11.84 -12.33 -3.49
CA SER A 53 -12.15 -10.90 -3.57
C SER A 53 -13.44 -10.66 -4.35
N HIS A 54 -14.49 -10.18 -3.66
CA HIS A 54 -15.76 -9.75 -4.26
C HIS A 54 -16.34 -10.73 -5.31
N GLY A 55 -16.36 -12.03 -4.99
CA GLY A 55 -16.89 -13.08 -5.87
C GLY A 55 -15.92 -13.57 -6.97
N LYS A 56 -14.72 -13.00 -7.05
CA LYS A 56 -13.60 -13.41 -7.90
C LYS A 56 -12.44 -13.96 -7.05
N PHE A 57 -11.45 -14.52 -7.73
CA PHE A 57 -10.21 -15.00 -7.14
C PHE A 57 -9.03 -14.27 -7.76
N LEU A 58 -8.13 -13.75 -6.93
CA LEU A 58 -6.85 -13.19 -7.35
C LEU A 58 -5.75 -14.23 -7.10
N GLN A 59 -4.73 -14.25 -7.95
CA GLN A 59 -3.58 -15.14 -7.74
C GLN A 59 -2.93 -14.81 -6.39
N GLY A 60 -2.81 -15.82 -5.54
CA GLY A 60 -2.16 -15.72 -4.24
C GLY A 60 -0.93 -16.60 -4.19
N TYR A 61 -0.11 -16.36 -3.18
CA TYR A 61 1.08 -17.16 -2.89
C TYR A 61 1.06 -17.63 -1.44
N LEU A 62 1.54 -18.85 -1.20
CA LEU A 62 1.66 -19.42 0.14
C LEU A 62 2.97 -18.96 0.78
N ILE A 63 2.89 -18.56 2.06
CA ILE A 63 4.06 -18.16 2.84
C ILE A 63 5.07 -19.32 2.94
N SER A 64 4.61 -20.57 3.00
CA SER A 64 5.47 -21.76 3.05
C SER A 64 6.36 -21.90 1.82
N ASN A 65 5.86 -21.51 0.64
CA ASN A 65 6.55 -21.67 -0.63
C ASN A 65 7.42 -20.45 -0.96
N HIS A 66 7.04 -19.27 -0.46
CA HIS A 66 7.75 -18.02 -0.70
C HIS A 66 8.06 -17.22 0.59
N PRO A 67 8.74 -17.83 1.59
CA PRO A 67 8.95 -17.19 2.89
C PRO A 67 9.83 -15.93 2.79
N ALA A 68 10.81 -15.93 1.88
CA ALA A 68 11.67 -14.77 1.64
C ALA A 68 10.89 -13.58 1.06
N ALA A 69 9.97 -13.82 0.10
CA ALA A 69 9.16 -12.78 -0.50
C ALA A 69 8.22 -12.14 0.53
N PHE A 70 7.56 -12.95 1.37
CA PHE A 70 6.74 -12.49 2.49
C PHE A 70 7.58 -11.69 3.50
N GLY A 71 8.76 -12.20 3.88
CA GLY A 71 9.68 -11.51 4.78
C GLY A 71 10.09 -10.13 4.24
N CYS A 72 10.49 -10.06 2.97
CA CYS A 72 10.84 -8.81 2.30
C CYS A 72 9.67 -7.82 2.28
N SER A 73 8.45 -8.26 1.93
CA SER A 73 7.29 -7.36 1.92
C SER A 73 6.96 -6.85 3.32
N ALA A 74 6.98 -7.71 4.34
CA ALA A 74 6.71 -7.32 5.72
C ALA A 74 7.75 -6.31 6.25
N VAL A 75 9.04 -6.53 5.96
CA VAL A 75 10.13 -5.64 6.38
C VAL A 75 10.04 -4.29 5.67
N ILE A 76 9.79 -4.26 4.36
CA ILE A 76 9.61 -3.01 3.60
C ILE A 76 8.41 -2.23 4.14
N MET A 77 7.30 -2.92 4.44
CA MET A 77 6.10 -2.32 5.01
C MET A 77 6.41 -1.66 6.36
N ALA A 78 6.98 -2.42 7.30
CA ALA A 78 7.32 -1.91 8.63
C ALA A 78 8.35 -0.77 8.58
N GLY A 79 9.39 -0.92 7.76
CA GLY A 79 10.42 0.10 7.56
C GLY A 79 9.86 1.39 6.97
N SER A 80 9.01 1.30 5.94
CA SER A 80 8.39 2.47 5.31
C SER A 80 7.43 3.18 6.27
N ALA A 81 6.62 2.44 7.02
CA ALA A 81 5.74 3.00 8.04
C ALA A 81 6.53 3.73 9.14
N PHE A 82 7.62 3.13 9.61
CA PHE A 82 8.51 3.75 10.59
C PHE A 82 9.15 5.04 10.06
N LEU A 83 9.66 5.03 8.82
CA LEU A 83 10.26 6.21 8.19
C LEU A 83 9.23 7.33 7.98
N LEU A 84 8.01 7.00 7.53
CA LEU A 84 6.91 7.96 7.41
C LEU A 84 6.56 8.59 8.76
N TYR A 85 6.50 7.79 9.83
CA TYR A 85 6.30 8.31 11.18
C TYR A 85 7.39 9.33 11.56
N ARG A 86 8.66 9.04 11.26
CA ARG A 86 9.78 9.96 11.53
C ARG A 86 9.68 11.24 10.70
N ILE A 87 9.28 11.16 9.44
CA ILE A 87 9.07 12.31 8.57
C ILE A 87 7.93 13.19 9.08
N ASN A 88 6.78 12.59 9.41
CA ASN A 88 5.63 13.32 9.94
C ASN A 88 5.97 14.06 11.22
N ARG A 89 6.74 13.44 12.11
CA ARG A 89 7.26 14.10 13.31
C ARG A 89 8.19 15.27 12.97
N ALA A 90 9.10 15.11 12.01
CA ALA A 90 10.00 16.19 11.59
C ALA A 90 9.23 17.36 10.94
N GLN A 91 8.22 17.08 10.11
CA GLN A 91 7.35 18.09 9.53
C GLN A 91 6.54 18.84 10.59
N ALA A 92 6.07 18.16 11.64
CA ALA A 92 5.34 18.80 12.73
C ALA A 92 6.23 19.79 13.51
N VAL A 93 7.49 19.40 13.78
CA VAL A 93 8.47 20.29 14.41
C VAL A 93 8.79 21.51 13.52
N GLN A 94 8.93 21.31 12.20
CA GLN A 94 9.16 22.43 11.27
C GLN A 94 7.98 23.40 11.20
N ARG A 95 6.75 22.87 11.19
CA ARG A 95 5.54 23.70 11.22
C ARG A 95 5.44 24.53 12.49
N ALA A 96 5.78 23.95 13.64
CA ALA A 96 5.74 24.66 14.92
C ALA A 96 6.77 25.81 14.99
N ALA A 97 7.87 25.71 14.25
CA ALA A 97 8.92 26.73 14.20
C ALA A 97 8.75 27.73 13.03
N ALA A 98 7.74 27.56 12.17
CA ALA A 98 7.54 28.39 11.00
C ALA A 98 6.82 29.70 11.35
N ASP A 99 7.15 30.77 10.63
CA ASP A 99 6.38 32.00 10.61
C ASP A 99 5.04 31.81 9.87
N SER A 100 4.19 32.84 9.83
CA SER A 100 2.85 32.76 9.22
C SER A 100 2.89 32.38 7.73
N SER A 101 3.89 32.89 6.99
CA SER A 101 4.11 32.56 5.58
C SER A 101 4.61 31.12 5.39
N GLY A 102 5.56 30.68 6.20
CA GLY A 102 6.07 29.30 6.20
C GLY A 102 4.99 28.29 6.54
N ASN A 103 4.15 28.59 7.55
CA ASN A 103 3.04 27.72 7.92
C ASN A 103 2.03 27.55 6.76
N ARG A 104 1.72 28.63 6.03
CA ARG A 104 0.87 28.56 4.83
C ARG A 104 1.49 27.64 3.76
N SER A 105 2.80 27.72 3.54
CA SER A 105 3.52 26.86 2.59
C SER A 105 3.47 25.38 2.99
N HIS A 106 3.59 25.08 4.29
CA HIS A 106 3.43 23.73 4.82
C HIS A 106 2.00 23.17 4.66
N LEU A 107 0.97 24.02 4.83
CA LEU A 107 -0.42 23.62 4.60
C LEU A 107 -0.67 23.26 3.13
N ILE A 108 -0.16 24.08 2.20
CA ILE A 108 -0.26 23.82 0.76
C ILE A 108 0.44 22.50 0.41
N ALA A 109 1.67 22.29 0.90
CA ALA A 109 2.42 21.06 0.65
C ALA A 109 1.70 19.81 1.20
N ASN A 110 1.16 19.88 2.42
CA ASN A 110 0.31 18.82 2.98
C ASN A 110 -0.92 18.54 2.10
N GLY A 111 -1.56 19.59 1.59
CA GLY A 111 -2.71 19.47 0.68
C GLY A 111 -2.36 18.70 -0.60
N PHE A 112 -1.19 18.99 -1.19
CA PHE A 112 -0.71 18.25 -2.36
C PHE A 112 -0.40 16.78 -2.05
N VAL A 113 0.23 16.51 -0.90
CA VAL A 113 0.48 15.12 -0.48
C VAL A 113 -0.84 14.37 -0.34
N PHE A 114 -1.81 14.96 0.39
CA PHE A 114 -3.13 14.37 0.57
C PHE A 114 -3.85 14.12 -0.76
N ALA A 115 -3.88 15.11 -1.66
CA ALA A 115 -4.51 14.98 -2.97
C ALA A 115 -3.87 13.85 -3.81
N THR A 116 -2.54 13.74 -3.75
CA THR A 116 -1.80 12.68 -4.45
C THR A 116 -2.16 11.31 -3.88
N LEU A 117 -2.20 11.16 -2.56
CA LEU A 117 -2.58 9.91 -1.90
C LEU A 117 -4.04 9.54 -2.14
N ALA A 118 -4.95 10.52 -2.13
CA ALA A 118 -6.35 10.31 -2.45
C ALA A 118 -6.52 9.82 -3.90
N MET A 119 -5.76 10.38 -4.85
CA MET A 119 -5.75 9.93 -6.24
C MET A 119 -5.18 8.50 -6.37
N ILE A 120 -4.05 8.19 -5.71
CA ILE A 120 -3.48 6.83 -5.69
C ILE A 120 -4.47 5.84 -5.08
N GLY A 121 -5.08 6.18 -3.94
CA GLY A 121 -6.08 5.37 -3.27
C GLY A 121 -7.31 5.13 -4.14
N TYR A 122 -7.80 6.17 -4.82
CA TYR A 122 -8.91 6.05 -5.77
C TYR A 122 -8.58 5.08 -6.91
N VAL A 123 -7.39 5.19 -7.52
CA VAL A 123 -6.95 4.28 -8.59
C VAL A 123 -6.83 2.84 -8.08
N LEU A 124 -6.23 2.63 -6.91
CA LEU A 124 -6.12 1.29 -6.31
C LEU A 124 -7.49 0.69 -6.01
N LEU A 125 -8.38 1.47 -5.39
CA LEU A 125 -9.73 1.00 -5.09
C LEU A 125 -10.47 0.67 -6.38
N THR A 126 -10.48 1.53 -7.38
CA THR A 126 -11.28 1.32 -8.60
C THR A 126 -10.70 0.33 -9.60
N ARG A 127 -9.38 0.15 -9.64
CA ARG A 127 -8.71 -0.72 -10.63
C ARG A 127 -8.25 -2.06 -10.08
N VAL A 128 -7.95 -2.12 -8.77
CA VAL A 128 -7.35 -3.32 -8.16
C VAL A 128 -8.33 -4.00 -7.20
N LEU A 129 -9.02 -3.25 -6.34
CA LEU A 129 -9.84 -3.81 -5.27
C LEU A 129 -11.32 -3.99 -5.64
N VAL A 130 -11.91 -2.99 -6.28
CA VAL A 130 -13.22 -3.08 -6.93
C VAL A 130 -12.95 -3.73 -8.27
N GLY A 131 -13.14 -5.04 -8.33
CA GLY A 131 -12.98 -5.79 -9.56
C GLY A 131 -13.88 -5.19 -10.62
N VAL A 132 -13.28 -4.46 -11.57
CA VAL A 132 -13.99 -4.03 -12.79
C VAL A 132 -14.60 -5.30 -13.36
N SER A 133 -15.94 -5.34 -13.35
CA SER A 133 -16.70 -6.29 -14.13
C SER A 133 -16.19 -6.12 -15.56
N ALA A 134 -15.50 -7.11 -16.10
CA ALA A 134 -15.43 -7.24 -17.54
C ALA A 134 -16.89 -7.42 -17.96
N VAL A 135 -17.46 -6.38 -18.57
CA VAL A 135 -18.50 -6.58 -19.57
C VAL A 135 -17.88 -7.39 -20.70
#